data_AF-A0A2V8RLB9-F1
#
_entry.id   AF-A0A2V8RLB9-F1
#
_cell.length_a   1.000
_cell.length_b   1.000
_cell.length_c   1.000
_cell.angle_alpha   90.00
_cell.angle_beta   90.00
_cell.angle_gamma   90.00
#
_symmetry.space_group_name_H-M   'P 1'
#
loop_
_entity.id
_entity.type
_entity.pdbx_description
1 polymer ?
#
loop_
_entity_poly.entity_id
_entity_poly.type
_entity_poly.pdbx_seq_one_letter_code
_entity_poly.pdbx_strand_id
1 'polypeptide(L)'
;MNRERSAMIDNYLFGKISNSELESFEQQLMTDDALIFEVAQRENELVDMYVGGKLDSSASEQFRASLSRFPARVKKLQNASLLREYIFEARPSAESAAREPWYRRLGFAFRAPAFAATALGVVLVAMVGLLFVQNRNLNNQIAQLDANATSLSELRQREAELQAMLAAERAAGSDLTTDLDSERERRSALEAELADLRRQIASKPATNEKPIVPTIATLILRPSGTRGGPPSVRNLRLDNN
;
A
#
# COMPACT_ATOMS: atom_id res chain seq x y z
N MET A 1 1.64 -36.54 11.85
CA MET A 1 2.96 -36.09 11.37
C MET A 1 3.79 -37.31 10.99
N ASN A 2 4.35 -37.35 9.78
CA ASN A 2 5.24 -38.44 9.36
C ASN A 2 6.57 -38.31 10.13
N ARG A 3 7.13 -39.41 10.67
CA ARG A 3 8.34 -39.34 11.53
C ARG A 3 9.55 -38.78 10.79
N GLU A 4 9.68 -39.11 9.52
CA GLU A 4 10.76 -38.63 8.65
C GLU A 4 10.67 -37.10 8.45
N ARG A 5 9.45 -36.58 8.26
CA ARG A 5 9.21 -35.13 8.14
C ARG A 5 9.60 -34.40 9.43
N SER A 6 9.23 -34.94 10.59
CA SER A 6 9.63 -34.37 11.89
C SER A 6 11.13 -34.33 12.08
N ALA A 7 11.83 -35.41 11.72
CA ALA A 7 13.29 -35.47 11.81
C ALA A 7 13.95 -34.47 10.86
N MET A 8 13.39 -34.28 9.67
CA MET A 8 13.87 -33.30 8.69
C MET A 8 13.72 -31.86 9.20
N ILE A 9 12.57 -31.53 9.78
CA ILE A 9 12.34 -30.23 10.42
C ILE A 9 13.35 -30.01 11.55
N ASP A 10 13.56 -30.99 12.43
CA ASP A 10 14.54 -30.86 13.52
C ASP A 10 15.95 -30.66 12.97
N ASN A 11 16.37 -31.43 11.96
CA ASN A 11 17.68 -31.25 11.33
C ASN A 11 17.85 -29.87 10.69
N TYR A 12 16.80 -29.35 10.03
CA TYR A 12 16.79 -27.99 9.50
C TYR A 12 16.93 -26.95 10.62
N LEU A 13 16.13 -27.07 11.69
CA LEU A 13 16.12 -26.13 12.82
C LEU A 13 17.44 -26.16 13.62
N PHE A 14 18.07 -27.32 13.77
CA PHE A 14 19.40 -27.46 14.39
C PHE A 14 20.56 -27.16 13.42
N GLY A 15 20.28 -26.89 12.15
CA GLY A 15 21.30 -26.60 11.14
C GLY A 15 22.16 -27.79 10.73
N LYS A 16 21.67 -29.03 10.94
CA LYS A 16 22.35 -30.30 10.62
C LYS A 16 22.12 -30.80 9.20
N ILE A 17 21.24 -30.14 8.46
CA ILE A 17 20.90 -30.50 7.08
C ILE A 17 22.08 -30.22 6.14
N SER A 18 22.36 -31.14 5.21
CA SER A 18 23.39 -30.92 4.18
C SER A 18 22.96 -29.86 3.16
N ASN A 19 23.90 -29.28 2.40
CA ASN A 19 23.57 -28.22 1.44
C ASN A 19 22.61 -28.68 0.33
N SER A 20 22.78 -29.92 -0.17
CA SER A 20 21.89 -30.48 -1.19
C SER A 20 20.47 -30.75 -0.67
N GLU A 21 20.36 -31.16 0.59
CA GLU A 21 19.06 -31.38 1.23
C GLU A 21 18.38 -30.07 1.62
N LEU A 22 19.17 -29.06 2.00
CA LEU A 22 18.69 -27.73 2.36
C LEU A 22 17.93 -27.08 1.22
N GLU A 23 18.53 -27.05 0.03
CA GLU A 23 17.93 -26.39 -1.14
C GLU A 23 16.57 -27.00 -1.51
N SER A 24 16.51 -28.33 -1.52
CA SER A 24 15.25 -29.06 -1.74
C SER A 24 14.21 -28.77 -0.66
N PHE A 25 14.64 -28.73 0.61
CA PHE A 25 13.75 -28.45 1.73
C PHE A 25 13.24 -27.00 1.74
N GLU A 26 14.09 -26.02 1.40
CA GLU A 26 13.70 -24.62 1.28
C GLU A 26 12.73 -24.41 0.12
N GLN A 27 12.94 -25.07 -1.01
CA GLN A 27 12.00 -25.04 -2.14
C GLN A 27 10.63 -25.60 -1.75
N GLN A 28 10.59 -26.68 -0.97
CA GLN A 28 9.36 -27.21 -0.40
C GLN A 28 8.70 -26.21 0.56
N LEU A 29 9.50 -25.56 1.42
CA LEU A 29 9.01 -24.56 2.36
C LEU A 29 8.37 -23.35 1.65
N MET A 30 8.83 -22.99 0.46
CA MET A 30 8.26 -21.91 -0.34
C MET A 30 6.94 -22.28 -1.05
N THR A 31 6.67 -23.58 -1.21
CA THR A 31 5.53 -24.09 -2.01
C THR A 31 4.45 -24.75 -1.15
N ASP A 32 4.81 -25.27 0.02
CA ASP A 32 3.92 -25.97 0.95
C ASP A 32 3.67 -25.13 2.20
N ASP A 33 2.53 -24.42 2.22
CA ASP A 33 2.09 -23.62 3.36
C ASP A 33 1.98 -24.43 4.66
N ALA A 34 1.56 -25.70 4.57
CA ALA A 34 1.42 -26.55 5.76
C ALA A 34 2.79 -26.83 6.38
N LEU A 35 3.83 -27.02 5.56
CA LEU A 35 5.21 -27.20 6.02
C LEU A 35 5.74 -25.95 6.74
N ILE A 36 5.37 -24.75 6.27
CA ILE A 36 5.72 -23.49 6.96
C ILE A 36 5.16 -23.50 8.39
N PHE A 37 3.88 -23.86 8.55
CA PHE A 37 3.26 -23.92 9.87
C PHE A 37 3.89 -24.99 10.77
N GLU A 38 4.20 -26.17 10.24
CA GLU A 38 4.86 -27.24 10.99
C GLU A 38 6.25 -26.80 11.48
N VAL A 39 7.06 -26.17 10.62
CA VAL A 39 8.39 -25.63 10.97
C VAL A 39 8.27 -24.54 12.02
N ALA A 40 7.33 -23.60 11.86
CA ALA A 40 7.12 -22.50 12.80
C ALA A 40 6.64 -22.99 14.18
N GLN A 41 5.75 -23.98 14.21
CA GLN A 41 5.31 -24.60 15.46
C GLN A 41 6.48 -25.26 16.17
N ARG A 42 7.27 -26.06 15.44
CA ARG A 42 8.41 -26.77 16.01
C ARG A 42 9.50 -25.82 16.50
N GLU A 43 9.73 -24.73 15.79
CA GLU A 43 10.64 -23.66 16.22
C GLU A 43 10.19 -23.02 17.54
N ASN A 44 8.90 -22.70 17.68
CA ASN A 44 8.38 -22.12 18.91
C ASN A 44 8.53 -23.10 20.10
N GLU A 45 8.26 -24.39 19.90
CA GLU A 45 8.50 -25.42 20.92
C GLU A 45 9.97 -25.47 21.36
N LEU A 46 10.92 -25.40 20.41
CA LEU A 46 12.35 -25.38 20.70
C LEU A 46 12.76 -24.14 21.49
N VAL A 47 12.24 -22.96 21.13
CA VAL A 47 12.47 -21.71 21.85
C VAL A 47 11.97 -21.81 23.30
N ASP A 48 10.75 -22.32 23.50
CA ASP A 48 10.16 -22.48 24.83
C ASP A 48 10.93 -23.50 25.68
N MET A 49 11.38 -24.61 25.08
CA MET A 49 12.20 -25.60 25.77
C MET A 49 13.58 -25.05 26.13
N TYR A 50 14.19 -24.26 25.24
CA TYR A 50 15.48 -23.61 25.49
C TYR A 50 15.37 -22.59 26.63
N VAL A 51 14.44 -21.64 26.54
CA VAL A 51 14.20 -20.62 27.57
C VAL A 51 13.74 -21.27 28.87
N GLY A 52 12.99 -22.37 28.80
CA GLY A 52 12.55 -23.16 29.95
C GLY A 52 13.64 -24.00 30.61
N GLY A 53 14.84 -24.12 30.03
CA GLY A 53 15.90 -25.00 30.52
C GLY A 53 15.57 -26.49 30.43
N LYS A 54 14.72 -26.88 29.47
CA LYS A 54 14.25 -28.26 29.25
C LYS A 54 15.02 -28.99 28.14
N LEU A 55 15.83 -28.28 27.36
CA LEU A 55 16.77 -28.90 26.44
C LEU A 55 17.95 -29.48 27.23
N ASP A 56 18.41 -30.67 26.85
CA ASP A 56 19.66 -31.20 27.37
C ASP A 56 20.86 -30.34 26.92
N SER A 57 22.02 -30.55 27.54
CA SER A 57 23.23 -29.73 27.27
C SER A 57 23.64 -29.76 25.81
N SER A 58 23.54 -30.91 25.16
CA SER A 58 23.95 -31.11 23.77
C SER A 58 23.00 -30.43 22.79
N ALA A 59 21.69 -30.58 23.00
CA ALA A 59 20.64 -29.94 22.21
C ALA A 59 20.64 -28.42 22.40
N SER A 60 20.92 -27.93 23.61
CA SER A 60 21.06 -26.50 23.91
C SER A 60 22.25 -25.87 23.19
N GLU A 61 23.40 -26.56 23.13
CA GLU A 61 24.56 -26.14 22.35
C GLU A 61 24.26 -26.08 20.85
N GLN A 62 23.63 -27.11 20.32
CA GLN A 62 23.25 -27.18 18.91
C GLN A 62 22.24 -26.09 18.53
N PHE A 63 21.26 -25.84 19.39
CA PHE A 63 20.30 -24.77 19.19
C PHE A 63 20.98 -23.39 19.20
N ARG A 64 21.90 -23.15 20.14
CA ARG A 64 22.68 -21.91 20.19
C ARG A 64 23.56 -21.73 18.96
N ALA A 65 24.19 -22.80 18.47
CA ALA A 65 24.97 -22.77 17.24
C ALA A 65 24.11 -22.42 16.01
N SER A 66 22.86 -22.91 15.96
CA SER A 66 21.94 -22.65 14.85
C SER A 66 21.41 -21.21 14.81
N LEU A 67 21.51 -20.43 15.91
CA LEU A 67 21.08 -19.02 15.93
C LEU A 67 21.83 -18.14 14.94
N SER A 68 23.08 -18.47 14.61
CA SER A 68 23.85 -17.76 13.59
C SER A 68 23.23 -17.89 12.19
N ARG A 69 22.61 -19.04 11.90
CA ARG A 69 21.92 -19.33 10.63
C ARG A 69 20.51 -18.74 10.58
N PHE A 70 19.90 -18.49 11.73
CA PHE A 70 18.53 -18.00 11.86
C PHE A 70 18.45 -16.76 12.77
N PRO A 71 18.91 -15.58 12.30
CA PRO A 71 18.98 -14.37 13.12
C PRO A 71 17.61 -13.92 13.66
N ALA A 72 16.51 -14.22 12.96
CA ALA A 72 15.15 -13.96 13.43
C ALA A 72 14.81 -14.65 14.76
N ARG A 73 15.44 -15.80 15.07
CA ARG A 73 15.24 -16.54 16.34
C ARG A 73 15.78 -15.80 17.54
N VAL A 74 16.82 -14.98 17.38
CA VAL A 74 17.40 -14.20 18.48
C VAL A 74 16.34 -13.25 19.06
N LYS A 75 15.55 -12.60 18.21
CA LYS A 75 14.44 -11.74 18.64
C LYS A 75 13.33 -12.53 19.35
N LYS A 76 12.98 -13.71 18.84
CA LYS A 76 11.98 -14.59 19.48
C LYS A 76 12.45 -15.04 20.88
N LEU A 77 13.73 -15.35 21.04
CA LEU A 77 14.32 -15.71 22.32
C LEU A 77 14.27 -14.58 23.33
N GLN A 78 14.63 -13.36 22.92
CA GLN A 78 14.51 -12.17 23.75
C GLN A 78 13.07 -11.98 24.24
N ASN A 79 12.10 -12.02 23.33
CA ASN A 79 10.68 -11.90 23.68
C ASN A 79 10.20 -12.99 24.64
N ALA A 80 10.56 -14.25 24.38
CA ALA A 80 10.19 -15.37 25.23
C ALA A 80 10.84 -15.28 26.63
N SER A 81 12.08 -14.78 26.71
CA SER A 81 12.77 -14.57 27.99
C SER A 81 12.12 -13.47 28.83
N LEU A 82 11.77 -12.34 28.22
CA LEU A 82 11.06 -11.22 28.87
C LEU A 82 9.68 -11.64 29.35
N LEU A 83 8.94 -12.39 28.53
CA LEU A 83 7.63 -12.91 28.91
C LEU A 83 7.73 -13.86 30.11
N ARG A 84 8.76 -14.70 30.15
CA ARG A 84 9.01 -15.59 31.28
C ARG A 84 9.29 -14.79 32.55
N GLU A 85 10.21 -13.82 32.49
CA GLU A 85 10.54 -12.94 33.61
C GLU A 85 9.29 -12.27 34.20
N TYR A 86 8.46 -11.66 33.34
CA TYR A 86 7.19 -11.05 33.74
C TYR A 86 6.23 -12.04 34.41
N ILE A 87 6.10 -13.27 33.90
CA ILE A 87 5.24 -14.31 34.49
C ILE A 87 5.78 -14.79 35.84
N PHE A 88 7.10 -14.89 36.01
CA PHE A 88 7.73 -15.29 37.26
C PHE A 88 7.63 -14.19 38.32
N GLU A 89 7.82 -12.92 37.95
CA GLU A 89 7.66 -11.77 38.85
C GLU A 89 6.21 -11.56 39.28
N ALA A 90 5.25 -11.85 38.40
CA ALA A 90 3.82 -11.78 38.72
C ALA A 90 3.32 -12.89 39.66
N ARG A 91 4.16 -13.87 40.03
CA ARG A 91 3.81 -14.92 41.00
C ARG A 91 4.41 -14.60 42.38
N PRO A 92 3.59 -14.40 43.44
CA PRO A 92 4.13 -14.35 44.79
C PRO A 92 4.77 -15.71 45.12
N SER A 93 5.99 -15.64 45.65
CA SER A 93 6.89 -16.76 45.93
C SER A 93 6.20 -17.88 46.72
N ALA A 94 5.92 -18.99 46.05
CA ALA A 94 5.66 -20.27 46.71
C ALA A 94 6.91 -21.12 46.55
N GLU A 95 7.57 -21.36 47.67
CA GLU A 95 8.86 -22.05 47.78
C GLU A 95 8.86 -23.45 47.15
N SER A 96 10.07 -23.81 46.75
CA SER A 96 10.45 -25.00 45.97
C SER A 96 10.06 -26.32 46.63
N ALA A 97 8.99 -26.96 46.14
CA ALA A 97 8.79 -28.40 46.26
C ALA A 97 9.23 -29.09 44.94
N ALA A 98 10.02 -30.16 45.07
CA ALA A 98 10.62 -30.95 43.99
C ALA A 98 9.66 -31.12 42.79
N ARG A 99 10.07 -30.58 41.64
CA ARG A 99 9.25 -30.48 40.44
C ARG A 99 9.19 -31.83 39.72
N GLU A 100 8.15 -32.61 40.03
CA GLU A 100 7.66 -33.56 39.04
C GLU A 100 7.18 -32.82 37.78
N PRO A 101 7.43 -33.36 36.58
CA PRO A 101 7.03 -32.69 35.35
C PRO A 101 5.50 -32.57 35.27
N TRP A 102 5.01 -31.35 35.05
CA TRP A 102 3.58 -31.04 34.97
C TRP A 102 2.81 -31.86 33.93
N TYR A 103 3.47 -32.35 32.86
CA TYR A 103 2.87 -33.26 31.87
C TYR A 103 2.56 -34.65 32.43
N ARG A 104 3.26 -35.09 33.48
CA ARG A 104 2.98 -36.36 34.18
C ARG A 104 1.72 -36.26 35.06
N ARG A 105 1.27 -35.04 35.39
CA ARG A 105 0.01 -34.75 36.12
C ARG A 105 -1.20 -34.57 35.21
N LEU A 106 -0.99 -34.29 33.92
CA LEU A 106 -2.06 -34.22 32.92
C LEU A 106 -2.68 -35.60 32.59
N GLY A 107 -1.92 -36.69 32.79
CA GLY A 107 -2.43 -38.06 32.61
C GLY A 107 -3.36 -38.56 33.73
N PHE A 108 -3.42 -37.88 34.88
CA PHE A 108 -4.25 -38.28 36.03
C PHE A 108 -5.46 -37.37 36.27
N ALA A 109 -5.50 -36.18 35.68
CA ALA A 109 -6.58 -35.21 35.88
C ALA A 109 -7.91 -35.62 35.22
N PHE A 110 -7.93 -36.66 34.38
CA PHE A 110 -9.15 -37.25 33.81
C PHE A 110 -9.87 -38.25 34.74
N ARG A 111 -9.38 -38.49 35.97
CA ARG A 111 -9.91 -39.53 36.87
C ARG A 111 -10.61 -39.03 38.15
N ALA A 112 -10.73 -37.72 38.38
CA ALA A 112 -11.42 -37.19 39.56
C ALA A 112 -12.51 -36.17 39.17
N PRO A 113 -13.80 -36.42 39.46
CA PRO A 113 -14.92 -35.59 39.00
C PRO A 113 -15.04 -34.23 39.73
N ALA A 114 -14.28 -33.99 40.80
CA ALA A 114 -14.43 -32.81 41.65
C ALA A 114 -13.65 -31.56 41.21
N PHE A 115 -12.67 -31.68 40.30
CA PHE A 115 -11.89 -30.54 39.77
C PHE A 115 -12.33 -30.09 38.36
N ALA A 116 -13.29 -30.80 37.74
CA ALA A 116 -13.74 -30.49 36.38
C ALA A 116 -14.50 -29.15 36.29
N ALA A 117 -15.20 -28.74 37.35
CA ALA A 117 -16.08 -27.56 37.32
C ALA A 117 -15.31 -26.22 37.32
N THR A 118 -14.18 -26.10 38.03
CA THR A 118 -13.40 -24.85 38.06
C THR A 118 -12.45 -24.73 36.86
N ALA A 119 -11.92 -25.85 36.37
CA ALA A 119 -11.09 -25.87 35.16
C ALA A 119 -11.89 -25.47 33.89
N LEU A 120 -13.17 -25.87 33.79
CA LEU A 120 -14.05 -25.48 32.70
C LEU A 120 -14.29 -23.96 32.62
N GLY A 121 -14.43 -23.30 33.77
CA GLY A 121 -14.62 -21.85 33.84
C GLY A 121 -13.41 -21.07 33.31
N VAL A 122 -12.19 -21.49 33.68
CA VAL A 122 -10.96 -20.85 33.20
C VAL A 122 -10.76 -21.07 31.69
N VAL A 123 -11.06 -22.28 31.20
CA VAL A 123 -11.01 -22.57 29.76
C VAL A 123 -12.04 -21.74 29.00
N LEU A 124 -13.26 -21.57 29.51
CA LEU A 124 -14.28 -20.72 28.87
C LEU A 124 -13.87 -19.26 28.83
N VAL A 125 -13.31 -18.71 29.91
CA VAL A 125 -12.83 -17.32 29.92
C VAL A 125 -11.66 -17.13 28.96
N ALA A 126 -10.73 -18.09 28.91
CA ALA A 126 -9.64 -18.07 27.94
C ALA A 126 -10.13 -18.18 26.49
N MET A 127 -11.14 -19.02 26.24
CA MET A 127 -11.79 -19.20 24.94
C MET A 127 -12.48 -17.90 24.49
N VAL A 128 -13.22 -17.24 25.40
CA VAL A 128 -13.88 -15.96 25.14
C VAL A 128 -12.85 -14.85 24.90
N GLY A 129 -11.75 -14.83 25.67
CA GLY A 129 -10.64 -13.89 25.46
C GLY A 129 -9.98 -14.08 24.10
N LEU A 130 -9.72 -15.33 23.69
CA LEU A 130 -9.18 -15.65 22.37
C LEU A 130 -10.12 -15.26 21.24
N LEU A 131 -11.42 -15.57 21.38
CA LEU A 131 -12.44 -15.15 20.42
C LEU A 131 -12.53 -13.63 20.31
N PHE A 132 -12.38 -12.90 21.43
CA PHE A 132 -12.40 -11.44 21.43
C PHE A 132 -11.17 -10.84 20.74
N VAL A 133 -9.99 -11.43 20.93
CA VAL A 133 -8.77 -11.03 20.22
C VAL A 133 -8.87 -11.36 18.72
N GLN A 134 -9.38 -12.54 18.36
CA GLN A 134 -9.62 -12.89 16.96
C GLN A 134 -10.65 -11.95 16.31
N ASN A 135 -11.71 -11.59 17.03
CA ASN A 135 -12.73 -10.65 16.55
C ASN A 135 -12.16 -9.24 16.36
N ARG A 136 -11.26 -8.79 17.24
CA ARG A 136 -10.53 -7.52 17.04
C ARG A 136 -9.60 -7.57 15.83
N ASN A 137 -8.89 -8.69 15.61
CA ASN A 137 -8.06 -8.84 14.43
C ASN A 137 -8.88 -8.86 13.13
N LEU A 138 -10.07 -9.47 13.14
CA LEU A 138 -11.00 -9.44 12.01
C LEU A 138 -11.53 -8.02 11.75
N ASN A 139 -11.91 -7.28 12.79
CA ASN A 139 -12.31 -5.88 12.65
C ASN A 139 -11.19 -5.00 12.09
N ASN A 140 -9.94 -5.25 12.48
CA ASN A 140 -8.79 -4.52 11.92
C ASN A 140 -8.60 -4.83 10.43
N GLN A 141 -8.87 -6.05 9.98
CA GLN A 141 -8.83 -6.41 8.55
C GLN A 141 -9.96 -5.74 7.77
N ILE A 142 -11.17 -5.68 8.32
CA ILE A 142 -12.30 -4.95 7.71
C ILE A 142 -11.96 -3.46 7.59
N ALA A 143 -11.40 -2.85 8.64
CA ALA A 143 -10.98 -1.45 8.59
C ALA A 143 -9.90 -1.17 7.52
N GLN A 144 -8.98 -2.12 7.31
CA GLN A 144 -7.98 -2.01 6.23
C GLN A 144 -8.61 -2.16 4.83
N LEU A 145 -9.59 -3.05 4.68
CA LEU A 145 -10.31 -3.21 3.41
C LEU A 145 -11.15 -1.98 3.08
N ASP A 146 -11.79 -1.35 4.06
CA ASP A 146 -12.54 -0.10 3.88
C ASP A 146 -11.61 1.07 3.53
N ALA A 147 -10.43 1.14 4.17
CA ALA A 147 -9.40 2.12 3.82
C ALA A 147 -8.90 1.94 2.37
N ASN A 148 -8.74 0.70 1.91
CA ASN A 148 -8.38 0.41 0.53
C ASN A 148 -9.51 0.78 -0.44
N ALA A 149 -10.76 0.44 -0.12
CA ALA A 149 -11.92 0.77 -0.95
C ALA A 149 -12.09 2.29 -1.13
N THR A 150 -11.85 3.08 -0.07
CA THR A 150 -11.89 4.55 -0.12
C THR A 150 -10.75 5.14 -0.95
N SER A 151 -9.54 4.58 -0.86
CA SER A 151 -8.43 5.02 -1.72
C SER A 151 -8.71 4.77 -3.21
N LEU A 152 -9.39 3.66 -3.53
CA LEU A 152 -9.72 3.28 -4.90
C LEU A 152 -10.82 4.18 -5.48
N SER A 153 -11.80 4.59 -4.66
CA SER A 153 -12.80 5.56 -5.10
C SER A 153 -12.22 6.95 -5.34
N GLU A 154 -11.24 7.39 -4.53
CA GLU A 154 -10.53 8.66 -4.75
C GLU A 154 -9.74 8.64 -6.07
N LEU A 155 -9.01 7.57 -6.37
CA LEU A 155 -8.29 7.43 -7.64
C LEU A 155 -9.23 7.49 -8.85
N ARG A 156 -10.37 6.80 -8.79
CA ARG A 156 -11.38 6.85 -9.85
C ARG A 156 -11.95 8.25 -10.05
N GLN A 157 -12.15 9.01 -8.98
CA GLN A 157 -12.59 10.40 -9.09
C GLN A 157 -11.54 11.26 -9.77
N ARG A 158 -10.26 11.13 -9.39
CA ARG A 158 -9.16 11.86 -10.04
C ARG A 158 -9.03 11.49 -11.52
N GLU A 159 -9.16 10.21 -11.86
CA GLU A 159 -9.16 9.77 -13.25
C GLU A 159 -10.31 10.38 -14.04
N ALA A 160 -11.53 10.40 -13.48
CA ALA A 160 -12.68 11.03 -14.11
C ALA A 160 -12.49 12.54 -14.28
N GLU A 161 -11.90 13.22 -13.31
CA GLU A 161 -11.59 14.65 -13.38
C GLU A 161 -10.56 14.95 -14.47
N LEU A 162 -9.47 14.18 -14.54
CA LEU A 162 -8.46 14.29 -15.60
C LEU A 162 -9.05 14.01 -16.98
N GLN A 163 -9.93 13.01 -17.10
CA GLN A 163 -10.65 12.73 -18.34
C GLN A 163 -11.57 13.89 -18.74
N ALA A 164 -12.25 14.51 -17.78
CA ALA A 164 -13.08 15.70 -18.04
C ALA A 164 -12.24 16.89 -18.51
N MET A 165 -11.06 17.11 -17.91
CA MET A 165 -10.12 18.15 -18.35
C MET A 165 -9.65 17.91 -19.79
N LEU A 166 -9.25 16.67 -20.13
CA LEU A 166 -8.84 16.32 -21.49
C LEU A 166 -9.98 16.44 -22.50
N ALA A 167 -11.22 16.11 -22.10
CA ALA A 167 -12.39 16.28 -22.95
C ALA A 167 -12.68 17.76 -23.21
N ALA A 168 -12.58 18.60 -22.19
CA ALA A 168 -12.76 20.04 -22.30
C ALA A 168 -11.67 20.69 -23.20
N GLU A 169 -10.41 20.26 -23.06
CA GLU A 169 -9.31 20.75 -23.90
C GLU A 169 -9.51 20.37 -25.37
N ARG A 170 -9.95 19.13 -25.64
CA ARG A 170 -10.28 18.70 -27.02
C ARG A 170 -11.46 19.46 -27.60
N ALA A 171 -12.48 19.73 -26.81
CA ALA A 171 -13.63 20.52 -27.24
C ALA A 171 -13.20 21.96 -27.60
N ALA A 172 -12.41 22.60 -26.74
CA ALA A 172 -11.87 23.93 -27.00
C ALA A 172 -11.00 23.98 -28.27
N GLY A 173 -10.18 22.93 -28.51
CA GLY A 173 -9.41 22.79 -29.75
C GLY A 173 -10.29 22.67 -31.01
N SER A 174 -11.35 21.88 -30.94
CA SER A 174 -12.32 21.69 -32.03
C SER A 174 -13.07 22.99 -32.37
N ASP A 175 -13.46 23.76 -31.36
CA ASP A 175 -14.12 25.06 -31.56
C ASP A 175 -13.18 26.04 -32.27
N LEU A 176 -11.91 26.10 -31.85
CA LEU A 176 -10.91 26.95 -32.49
C LEU A 176 -10.67 26.58 -33.96
N THR A 177 -10.67 25.28 -34.30
CA THR A 177 -10.55 24.86 -35.69
C THR A 177 -11.76 25.27 -36.52
N THR A 178 -12.96 25.20 -35.94
CA THR A 178 -14.21 25.60 -36.62
C THR A 178 -14.25 27.11 -36.87
N ASP A 179 -13.78 27.91 -35.90
CA ASP A 179 -13.67 29.37 -36.05
C ASP A 179 -12.66 29.76 -37.13
N LEU A 180 -11.50 29.08 -37.18
CA LEU A 180 -10.51 29.29 -38.23
C LEU A 180 -11.04 28.94 -39.64
N ASP A 181 -11.81 27.87 -39.78
CA ASP A 181 -12.38 27.47 -41.07
C ASP A 181 -13.47 28.43 -41.53
N SER A 182 -14.34 28.88 -40.63
CA SER A 182 -15.35 29.89 -40.95
C SER A 182 -14.74 31.25 -41.32
N GLU A 183 -13.62 31.64 -40.70
CA GLU A 183 -12.89 32.86 -41.09
C GLU A 183 -12.21 32.70 -42.47
N ARG A 184 -11.69 31.50 -42.79
CA ARG A 184 -11.15 31.20 -44.13
C ARG A 184 -12.22 31.26 -45.21
N GLU A 185 -13.42 30.73 -44.95
CA GLU A 185 -14.57 30.81 -45.86
C GLU A 185 -15.02 32.25 -46.09
N ARG A 186 -15.07 33.08 -45.04
CA ARG A 186 -15.37 34.51 -45.20
C ARG A 186 -14.34 35.22 -46.07
N ARG A 187 -13.05 34.94 -45.85
CA ARG A 187 -11.97 35.53 -46.66
C ARG A 187 -12.07 35.11 -48.13
N SER A 188 -12.32 33.84 -48.42
CA SER A 188 -12.44 33.37 -49.80
C SER A 188 -13.67 33.94 -50.50
N ALA A 189 -14.79 34.10 -49.79
CA ALA A 189 -15.99 34.77 -50.32
C ALA A 189 -15.73 36.24 -50.66
N LEU A 190 -15.07 36.98 -49.78
CA LEU A 190 -14.68 38.37 -50.03
C LEU A 190 -13.69 38.50 -51.19
N GLU A 191 -12.72 37.60 -51.30
CA GLU A 191 -11.78 37.57 -52.42
C GLU A 191 -12.48 37.29 -53.76
N ALA A 192 -13.47 36.39 -53.77
CA ALA A 192 -14.28 36.12 -54.96
C ALA A 192 -15.14 37.33 -55.37
N GLU A 193 -15.74 38.03 -54.39
CA GLU A 193 -16.49 39.27 -54.64
C GLU A 193 -15.59 40.36 -55.21
N LEU A 194 -14.38 40.56 -54.64
CA LEU A 194 -13.39 41.50 -55.19
C LEU A 194 -12.97 41.14 -56.61
N ALA A 195 -12.79 39.86 -56.90
CA ALA A 195 -12.46 39.39 -58.25
C ALA A 195 -13.59 39.68 -59.25
N ASP A 196 -14.85 39.51 -58.83
CA ASP A 196 -16.01 39.82 -59.68
C ASP A 196 -16.16 41.33 -59.91
N LEU A 197 -16.05 42.15 -58.86
CA LEU A 197 -16.03 43.62 -58.98
C LEU A 197 -14.92 44.08 -59.93
N ARG A 198 -13.72 43.49 -59.81
CA ARG A 198 -12.60 43.81 -60.70
C ARG A 198 -12.90 43.42 -62.15
N ARG A 199 -13.56 42.29 -62.39
CA ARG A 199 -14.02 41.90 -63.74
C ARG A 199 -15.09 42.86 -64.27
N GLN A 200 -16.05 43.29 -63.45
CA GLN A 200 -17.06 44.26 -63.84
C GLN A 200 -16.45 45.63 -64.20
N ILE A 201 -15.45 46.08 -63.44
CA ILE A 201 -14.69 47.30 -63.76
C ILE A 201 -13.93 47.12 -65.09
N ALA A 202 -13.35 45.95 -65.33
CA ALA A 202 -12.60 45.67 -66.55
C ALA A 202 -13.49 45.48 -67.80
N SER A 203 -14.74 45.02 -67.64
CA SER A 203 -15.68 44.79 -68.75
C SER A 203 -16.54 46.00 -69.12
N LYS A 204 -16.56 47.04 -68.28
CA LYS A 204 -17.19 48.32 -68.63
C LYS A 204 -16.31 49.04 -69.68
N PRO A 205 -16.78 49.25 -70.92
CA PRO A 205 -15.98 49.93 -71.93
C PRO A 205 -15.67 51.35 -71.47
N ALA A 206 -14.42 51.77 -71.66
CA ALA A 206 -13.94 53.13 -71.42
C ALA A 206 -14.73 54.11 -72.30
N THR A 207 -15.85 54.58 -71.76
CA THR A 207 -16.53 55.76 -72.27
C THR A 207 -15.75 56.95 -71.72
N ASN A 208 -15.12 57.62 -72.67
CA ASN A 208 -14.28 58.77 -72.50
C ASN A 208 -15.12 59.91 -71.90
N GLU A 209 -15.12 60.08 -70.58
CA GLU A 209 -15.58 61.31 -69.93
C GLU A 209 -15.03 61.44 -68.49
N LYS A 210 -14.11 62.40 -68.35
CA LYS A 210 -13.60 63.12 -67.15
C LYS A 210 -13.09 62.29 -65.94
N PRO A 211 -11.88 62.59 -65.43
CA PRO A 211 -11.33 61.90 -64.26
C PRO A 211 -12.13 62.26 -63.01
N ILE A 212 -12.87 61.29 -62.47
CA ILE A 212 -13.42 61.36 -61.12
C ILE A 212 -12.36 60.77 -60.20
N VAL A 213 -11.73 61.64 -59.42
CA VAL A 213 -10.73 61.30 -58.42
C VAL A 213 -11.41 60.50 -57.30
N PRO A 214 -10.97 59.27 -56.97
CA PRO A 214 -11.54 58.53 -55.84
C PRO A 214 -11.19 59.24 -54.54
N THR A 215 -12.20 59.67 -53.79
CA THR A 215 -12.03 60.23 -52.44
C THR A 215 -11.74 59.08 -51.49
N ILE A 216 -10.45 58.86 -51.20
CA ILE A 216 -9.99 57.92 -50.18
C ILE A 216 -10.27 58.56 -48.81
N ALA A 217 -11.34 58.13 -48.14
CA ALA A 217 -11.58 58.50 -46.75
C ALA A 217 -10.55 57.79 -45.86
N THR A 218 -9.50 58.52 -45.45
CA THR A 218 -8.53 58.06 -44.45
C THR A 218 -9.16 58.14 -43.07
N LEU A 219 -9.73 57.04 -42.60
CA LEU A 219 -10.20 56.91 -41.22
C LEU A 219 -8.99 56.66 -40.32
N ILE A 220 -8.47 57.72 -39.71
CA ILE A 220 -7.42 57.63 -38.68
C ILE A 220 -8.08 57.15 -37.39
N LEU A 221 -8.02 55.85 -37.11
CA LEU A 221 -8.32 55.34 -35.76
C LEU A 221 -7.19 55.75 -34.82
N ARG A 222 -7.52 56.64 -33.88
CA ARG A 222 -6.68 56.94 -32.71
C ARG A 222 -6.66 55.70 -31.81
N PRO A 223 -5.48 55.17 -31.42
CA PRO A 223 -5.41 54.13 -30.40
C PRO A 223 -5.69 54.79 -29.04
N SER A 224 -6.95 54.79 -28.60
CA SER A 224 -7.25 55.07 -27.20
C SER A 224 -6.89 53.83 -26.39
N GLY A 225 -5.71 53.88 -25.77
CA GLY A 225 -5.27 52.85 -24.84
C GLY A 225 -6.15 52.80 -23.59
N THR A 226 -6.67 51.61 -23.30
CA THR A 226 -7.05 51.21 -21.94
C THR A 226 -6.22 49.99 -21.55
N ARG A 227 -5.01 50.32 -21.11
CA ARG A 227 -4.27 49.74 -19.97
C ARG A 227 -4.79 48.39 -19.45
N GLY A 228 -4.16 47.30 -19.89
CA GLY A 228 -3.88 46.16 -19.02
C GLY A 228 -2.84 46.62 -17.98
N GLY A 229 -3.22 46.58 -16.69
CA GLY A 229 -2.31 46.90 -15.59
C GLY A 229 -1.43 45.68 -15.25
N PRO A 230 -0.11 45.85 -15.06
CA PRO A 230 0.72 44.81 -14.48
C PRO A 230 0.56 44.71 -12.95
N PRO A 231 0.83 43.52 -12.36
CA PRO A 231 0.50 43.19 -10.98
C PRO A 231 1.35 43.97 -9.96
N SER A 232 0.73 44.34 -8.85
CA SER A 232 1.41 44.95 -7.69
C SER A 232 2.22 43.89 -6.95
N VAL A 233 3.55 43.94 -7.09
CA VAL A 233 4.47 43.17 -6.26
C VAL A 233 4.69 43.94 -4.95
N ARG A 234 4.08 43.47 -3.85
CA ARG A 234 4.30 44.02 -2.52
C ARG A 234 5.54 43.38 -1.91
N ASN A 235 6.68 44.06 -2.03
CA ASN A 235 7.88 43.71 -1.29
C ASN A 235 7.69 44.14 0.17
N LEU A 236 7.46 43.18 1.08
CA LEU A 236 7.57 43.41 2.51
C LEU A 236 9.06 43.29 2.89
N ARG A 237 9.66 44.45 3.08
CA ARG A 237 11.00 44.63 3.66
C ARG A 237 10.84 44.46 5.18
N LEU A 238 11.57 43.52 5.75
CA LEU A 238 11.75 43.37 7.19
C LEU A 238 12.72 44.47 7.63
N ASP A 239 12.28 45.36 8.53
CA ASP A 239 13.19 46.23 9.26
C ASP A 239 13.02 45.99 10.77
N ASN A 240 14.16 45.66 11.36
CA ASN A 240 14.47 45.42 12.75
C ASN A 240 14.65 46.79 13.44
N ASN A 241 13.87 47.10 14.48
CA ASN A 241 14.29 47.79 15.72
C ASN A 241 13.10 47.95 16.67
#